data_AF-A0A5R2N8R0-F1
#
_entry.id   AF-A0A5R2N8R0-F1
#
_cell.length_a   1.000
_cell.length_b   1.000
_cell.length_c   1.000
_cell.angle_alpha   90.00
_cell.angle_beta   90.00
_cell.angle_gamma   90.00
#
_symmetry.space_group_name_H-M   'P 1'
#
loop_
_entity.id
_entity.type
_entity.pdbx_description
1 polymer ?
#
loop_
_entity_poly.entity_id
_entity_poly.type
_entity_poly.pdbx_seq_one_letter_code
_entity_poly.pdbx_strand_id
1 'polypeptide(L)'
;GASIIITNGGSISGVDTGVRFGIAGSLAHSANAEFSFGGGSIAGSTASLDARGLNQMLGHYAFGSTTFSGPQLFDQQNVIFVGGVGSSGDGSSTSSLLAINLADANTQNNAIFVLVNEGSPIDAAGGFSLSDGQTLASFGNGRSFSLGGIPVNITGNNVQHDQVVSDPGGGAATLTNSGSGGVVTVANGNSLLDFNISGGSDAGINATLINGLTIQGVTLSNVDTGLFLGSVTGTVSVHDLNVQNASQTGIELVASSA
;
A
#
# COMPACT_ATOMS: atom_id res chain seq x y z
N GLY A 1 27.64 5.53 -18.67
CA GLY A 1 27.96 6.33 -17.47
C GLY A 1 29.38 6.02 -17.03
N ALA A 2 29.78 6.51 -15.86
CA ALA A 2 31.03 6.09 -15.21
C ALA A 2 30.95 4.59 -14.84
N SER A 3 32.11 3.92 -14.75
CA SER A 3 32.21 2.53 -14.29
C SER A 3 33.17 2.45 -13.11
N ILE A 4 32.73 1.85 -12.01
CA ILE A 4 33.48 1.65 -10.78
C ILE A 4 33.47 0.16 -10.43
N ILE A 5 34.64 -0.46 -10.42
CA ILE A 5 34.79 -1.90 -10.20
C ILE A 5 35.72 -2.13 -9.00
N ILE A 6 35.20 -2.79 -7.97
CA ILE A 6 35.98 -3.28 -6.83
C ILE A 6 36.06 -4.81 -6.95
N THR A 7 37.07 -5.29 -7.67
CA THR A 7 37.14 -6.67 -8.21
C THR A 7 37.11 -7.78 -7.15
N ASN A 8 37.74 -7.58 -5.99
CA ASN A 8 37.79 -8.57 -4.91
C ASN A 8 36.97 -8.14 -3.68
N GLY A 9 36.09 -7.15 -3.87
CA GLY A 9 35.32 -6.58 -2.77
C GLY A 9 36.20 -6.04 -1.64
N GLY A 10 35.71 -6.17 -0.41
CA GLY A 10 36.41 -5.75 0.80
C GLY A 10 35.50 -5.74 2.02
N SER A 11 35.94 -5.08 3.09
CA SER A 11 35.12 -4.80 4.26
C SER A 11 34.89 -3.30 4.38
N ILE A 12 33.61 -2.88 4.40
CA ILE A 12 33.19 -1.55 4.83
C ILE A 12 32.63 -1.71 6.25
N SER A 13 33.22 -1.02 7.24
CA SER A 13 32.83 -1.13 8.65
C SER A 13 33.17 0.14 9.42
N GLY A 14 32.47 0.41 10.51
CA GLY A 14 32.68 1.61 11.34
C GLY A 14 32.17 2.90 10.70
N VAL A 15 31.22 2.79 9.76
CA VAL A 15 30.57 3.90 9.07
C VAL A 15 29.08 3.97 9.42
N ASP A 16 28.46 5.13 9.16
CA ASP A 16 27.01 5.27 9.33
C ASP A 16 26.24 4.59 8.21
N THR A 17 26.59 4.90 6.97
CA THR A 17 26.00 4.29 5.78
C THR A 17 27.08 3.60 4.97
N GLY A 18 26.90 2.31 4.66
CA GLY A 18 27.84 1.51 3.89
C GLY A 18 27.96 1.99 2.45
N VAL A 19 26.88 1.89 1.67
CA VAL A 19 26.79 2.42 0.31
C VAL A 19 25.46 3.16 0.13
N ARG A 20 25.48 4.32 -0.54
CA ARG A 20 24.29 5.13 -0.83
C ARG A 20 24.24 5.53 -2.30
N PHE A 21 23.07 5.40 -2.93
CA PHE A 21 22.87 5.65 -4.37
C PHE A 21 21.98 6.84 -4.71
N GLY A 22 21.49 7.56 -3.71
CA GLY A 22 20.64 8.73 -3.92
C GLY A 22 20.51 9.58 -2.68
N ILE A 23 19.52 10.47 -2.70
CA ILE A 23 19.06 11.24 -1.54
C ILE A 23 17.61 10.87 -1.31
N ALA A 24 17.28 10.50 -0.07
CA ALA A 24 15.95 10.05 0.30
C ALA A 24 14.86 11.03 -0.15
N GLY A 25 13.81 10.49 -0.78
CA GLY A 25 12.68 11.28 -1.30
C GLY A 25 12.97 12.12 -2.55
N SER A 26 14.14 11.97 -3.21
CA SER A 26 14.45 12.74 -4.43
C SER A 26 15.17 11.93 -5.51
N LEU A 27 14.49 11.71 -6.64
CA LEU A 27 15.09 11.08 -7.84
C LEU A 27 16.09 11.97 -8.58
N ALA A 28 16.11 13.28 -8.30
CA ALA A 28 16.97 14.23 -9.00
C ALA A 28 18.48 13.97 -8.77
N HIS A 29 18.80 13.31 -7.66
CA HIS A 29 20.17 12.97 -7.26
C HIS A 29 20.47 11.48 -7.39
N SER A 30 19.67 10.77 -8.19
CA SER A 30 19.89 9.36 -8.49
C SER A 30 21.28 9.15 -9.07
N ALA A 31 22.02 8.18 -8.53
CA ALA A 31 23.21 7.68 -9.19
C ALA A 31 22.87 7.18 -10.61
N ASN A 32 23.86 7.28 -11.50
CA ASN A 32 23.79 6.78 -12.88
C ASN A 32 25.17 6.29 -13.32
N ALA A 33 25.56 5.13 -12.79
CA ALA A 33 26.85 4.51 -13.05
C ALA A 33 26.72 2.99 -13.11
N GLU A 34 27.74 2.35 -13.68
CA GLU A 34 27.98 0.93 -13.50
C GLU A 34 28.87 0.75 -12.27
N PHE A 35 28.39 0.02 -11.28
CA PHE A 35 29.13 -0.27 -10.06
C PHE A 35 29.16 -1.76 -9.79
N SER A 36 30.31 -2.30 -9.41
CA SER A 36 30.38 -3.68 -8.92
C SER A 36 31.28 -3.81 -7.69
N PHE A 37 30.78 -4.48 -6.66
CA PHE A 37 31.51 -4.87 -5.45
C PHE A 37 31.68 -6.39 -5.43
N GLY A 38 32.92 -6.86 -5.58
CA GLY A 38 33.29 -8.27 -5.79
C GLY A 38 33.12 -9.19 -4.57
N GLY A 39 32.23 -8.86 -3.61
CA GLY A 39 31.96 -9.66 -2.41
C GLY A 39 32.52 -9.06 -1.12
N GLY A 40 32.55 -9.84 -0.05
CA GLY A 40 33.01 -9.39 1.27
C GLY A 40 31.85 -8.91 2.16
N SER A 41 32.05 -7.84 2.91
CA SER A 41 31.06 -7.36 3.89
C SER A 41 30.89 -5.85 3.88
N ILE A 42 29.65 -5.38 4.01
CA ILE A 42 29.31 -3.97 4.17
C ILE A 42 28.46 -3.84 5.43
N ALA A 43 28.98 -3.07 6.39
CA ALA A 43 28.30 -2.76 7.63
C ALA A 43 28.12 -1.26 7.80
N GLY A 44 26.93 -0.85 8.24
CA GLY A 44 26.63 0.55 8.56
C GLY A 44 25.65 0.65 9.73
N SER A 45 25.88 1.61 10.63
CA SER A 45 25.06 1.81 11.83
C SER A 45 23.63 2.27 11.50
N THR A 46 23.47 3.08 10.45
CA THR A 46 22.19 3.56 9.93
C THR A 46 21.68 2.66 8.81
N ALA A 47 22.57 2.34 7.86
CA ALA A 47 22.25 1.47 6.73
C ALA A 47 23.50 0.79 6.21
N SER A 48 23.43 -0.51 5.95
CA SER A 48 24.44 -1.20 5.16
C SER A 48 24.32 -0.82 3.68
N LEU A 49 23.09 -0.53 3.23
CA LEU A 49 22.75 -0.11 1.86
C LEU A 49 21.61 0.91 1.92
N ASP A 50 21.77 2.07 1.28
CA ASP A 50 20.73 3.11 1.17
C ASP A 50 20.42 3.42 -0.29
N ALA A 51 19.31 2.87 -0.78
CA ALA A 51 18.82 3.02 -2.14
C ALA A 51 17.68 4.05 -2.26
N ARG A 52 17.36 4.78 -1.19
CA ARG A 52 16.33 5.83 -1.25
C ARG A 52 16.71 6.92 -2.24
N GLY A 53 15.75 7.35 -3.06
CA GLY A 53 15.93 8.30 -4.15
C GLY A 53 16.64 7.74 -5.38
N LEU A 54 16.88 6.42 -5.47
CA LEU A 54 17.45 5.81 -6.68
C LEU A 54 16.36 5.59 -7.73
N ASN A 55 16.58 6.09 -8.94
CA ASN A 55 15.77 5.75 -10.09
C ASN A 55 16.20 4.39 -10.64
N GLN A 56 15.30 3.42 -10.62
CA GLN A 56 15.58 2.05 -11.09
C GLN A 56 15.94 1.94 -12.58
N MET A 57 15.70 3.00 -13.36
CA MET A 57 16.03 3.03 -14.80
C MET A 57 17.45 3.55 -15.07
N LEU A 58 18.21 3.95 -14.04
CA LEU A 58 19.53 4.57 -14.19
C LEU A 58 20.65 3.74 -13.56
N GLY A 59 21.64 3.34 -14.37
CA GLY A 59 22.80 2.56 -13.96
C GLY A 59 22.47 1.16 -13.46
N HIS A 60 23.52 0.39 -13.16
CA HIS A 60 23.44 -0.94 -12.58
C HIS A 60 24.48 -1.11 -11.46
N TYR A 61 24.07 -1.70 -10.35
CA TYR A 61 24.88 -1.78 -9.13
C TYR A 61 24.92 -3.23 -8.63
N ALA A 62 26.02 -3.93 -8.85
CA ALA A 62 26.15 -5.35 -8.52
C ALA A 62 26.97 -5.57 -7.24
N PHE A 63 26.42 -6.34 -6.31
CA PHE A 63 27.06 -6.69 -5.03
C PHE A 63 27.40 -8.17 -4.91
N GLY A 64 27.05 -9.01 -5.89
CA GLY A 64 27.40 -10.44 -5.91
C GLY A 64 27.03 -11.14 -4.58
N SER A 65 28.02 -11.73 -3.91
CA SER A 65 27.85 -12.45 -2.64
C SER A 65 28.09 -11.59 -1.38
N THR A 66 28.15 -10.27 -1.49
CA THR A 66 28.43 -9.37 -0.37
C THR A 66 27.44 -9.55 0.78
N THR A 67 27.94 -9.66 2.00
CA THR A 67 27.14 -9.71 3.23
C THR A 67 26.83 -8.30 3.71
N PHE A 68 25.56 -8.01 3.97
CA PHE A 68 25.11 -6.74 4.53
C PHE A 68 24.84 -6.88 6.04
N SER A 69 25.44 -6.02 6.86
CA SER A 69 25.22 -5.97 8.31
C SER A 69 24.67 -4.59 8.71
N GLY A 70 23.37 -4.55 8.97
CA GLY A 70 22.61 -3.32 9.19
C GLY A 70 21.48 -3.14 8.16
N PRO A 71 20.57 -2.17 8.36
CA PRO A 71 19.39 -2.00 7.52
C PRO A 71 19.71 -1.79 6.04
N GLN A 72 18.84 -2.29 5.16
CA GLN A 72 18.82 -1.91 3.75
C GLN A 72 17.64 -0.98 3.54
N LEU A 73 17.91 0.29 3.24
CA LEU A 73 16.90 1.33 3.15
C LEU A 73 16.48 1.54 1.70
N PHE A 74 15.17 1.67 1.50
CA PHE A 74 14.51 1.96 0.24
C PHE A 74 13.31 2.89 0.50
N ASP A 75 12.79 3.53 -0.54
CA ASP A 75 11.61 4.37 -0.39
C ASP A 75 10.40 3.46 -0.18
N GLN A 76 9.82 3.52 1.01
CA GLN A 76 8.68 2.68 1.38
C GLN A 76 7.40 3.14 0.65
N GLN A 77 6.55 2.19 0.30
CA GLN A 77 5.18 2.48 -0.11
C GLN A 77 4.40 3.04 1.08
N ASN A 78 3.45 3.94 0.82
CA ASN A 78 2.59 4.54 1.84
C ASN A 78 1.47 3.56 2.26
N VAL A 79 1.86 2.43 2.82
CA VAL A 79 0.95 1.37 3.29
C VAL A 79 0.68 1.57 4.77
N ILE A 80 -0.60 1.60 5.14
CA ILE A 80 -1.07 1.82 6.51
C ILE A 80 -1.97 0.64 6.86
N PHE A 81 -1.55 -0.19 7.82
CA PHE A 81 -2.36 -1.31 8.30
C PHE A 81 -3.33 -0.82 9.36
N VAL A 82 -4.63 -1.10 9.16
CA VAL A 82 -5.74 -0.51 9.90
C VAL A 82 -6.53 -1.59 10.61
N GLY A 83 -6.90 -1.31 11.87
CA GLY A 83 -7.69 -2.18 12.73
C GLY A 83 -8.62 -1.39 13.64
N GLY A 84 -9.17 -2.06 14.66
CA GLY A 84 -10.11 -1.45 15.61
C GLY A 84 -9.46 -0.58 16.69
N VAL A 85 -8.17 -0.82 16.99
CA VAL A 85 -7.42 -0.13 18.06
C VAL A 85 -5.95 0.02 17.65
N GLY A 86 -5.34 1.19 17.87
CA GLY A 86 -3.87 1.32 17.89
C GLY A 86 -3.26 2.58 17.27
N SER A 87 -1.94 2.52 17.03
CA SER A 87 -0.99 3.65 17.15
C SER A 87 -0.18 4.02 15.91
N SER A 88 0.44 3.07 15.17
CA SER A 88 1.41 3.41 14.09
C SER A 88 0.98 2.97 12.68
N GLY A 89 0.34 1.83 12.52
CA GLY A 89 -0.08 1.25 11.24
C GLY A 89 1.06 0.70 10.38
N ASP A 90 2.21 0.35 10.97
CA ASP A 90 3.43 -0.02 10.23
C ASP A 90 3.50 -1.48 9.75
N GLY A 91 2.56 -2.33 10.18
CA GLY A 91 2.49 -3.74 9.78
C GLY A 91 3.48 -4.65 10.51
N SER A 92 4.14 -4.17 11.58
CA SER A 92 5.06 -4.98 12.39
C SER A 92 4.36 -6.02 13.25
N SER A 93 3.12 -5.76 13.66
CA SER A 93 2.27 -6.69 14.42
C SER A 93 0.78 -6.27 14.38
N THR A 94 -0.13 -7.17 14.75
CA THR A 94 -1.55 -6.81 14.95
C THR A 94 -1.75 -5.81 16.09
N SER A 95 -0.82 -5.73 17.04
CA SER A 95 -0.85 -4.69 18.09
C SER A 95 -0.40 -3.30 17.61
N SER A 96 0.10 -3.19 16.37
CA SER A 96 0.59 -1.95 15.77
C SER A 96 -0.42 -1.28 14.82
N LEU A 97 -1.58 -1.91 14.59
CA LEU A 97 -2.57 -1.42 13.62
C LEU A 97 -3.02 0.01 13.96
N LEU A 98 -3.24 0.83 12.94
CA LEU A 98 -3.77 2.18 13.12
C LEU A 98 -5.28 2.10 13.38
N ALA A 99 -5.78 2.89 14.32
CA ALA A 99 -7.21 2.99 14.56
C ALA A 99 -7.94 3.53 13.32
N ILE A 100 -9.09 2.92 12.99
CA ILE A 100 -9.89 3.24 11.79
C ILE A 100 -10.22 4.73 11.63
N ASN A 101 -10.52 5.44 12.72
CA ASN A 101 -10.83 6.87 12.69
C ASN A 101 -9.59 7.74 12.41
N LEU A 102 -8.39 7.28 12.76
CA LEU A 102 -7.15 7.97 12.43
C LEU A 102 -6.75 7.72 10.98
N ALA A 103 -7.01 6.51 10.48
CA ALA A 103 -6.84 6.19 9.07
C ALA A 103 -7.79 7.00 8.18
N ASP A 104 -9.07 7.12 8.56
CA ASP A 104 -10.08 7.91 7.85
C ASP A 104 -9.73 9.41 7.77
N ALA A 105 -9.06 9.95 8.79
CA ALA A 105 -8.59 11.33 8.80
C ALA A 105 -7.36 11.59 7.88
N ASN A 106 -6.78 10.55 7.27
CA ASN A 106 -5.58 10.68 6.46
C ASN A 106 -5.90 11.13 5.02
N THR A 107 -5.37 12.30 4.65
CA THR A 107 -5.58 12.95 3.35
C THR A 107 -4.37 12.86 2.42
N GLN A 108 -3.37 12.03 2.74
CA GLN A 108 -2.20 11.85 1.90
C GLN A 108 -2.61 11.12 0.62
N ASN A 109 -2.45 11.79 -0.53
CA ASN A 109 -2.57 11.16 -1.83
C ASN A 109 -1.68 9.91 -1.88
N ASN A 110 -2.11 8.85 -2.56
CA ASN A 110 -1.43 7.55 -2.68
C ASN A 110 -1.41 6.63 -1.46
N ALA A 111 -2.04 7.01 -0.33
CA ALA A 111 -2.14 6.12 0.82
C ALA A 111 -2.87 4.81 0.45
N ILE A 112 -2.33 3.70 0.95
CA ILE A 112 -2.91 2.36 0.84
C ILE A 112 -3.31 1.91 2.24
N PHE A 113 -4.60 1.99 2.54
CA PHE A 113 -5.16 1.50 3.79
C PHE A 113 -5.45 0.01 3.68
N VAL A 114 -4.85 -0.79 4.55
CA VAL A 114 -5.02 -2.24 4.60
C VAL A 114 -5.84 -2.59 5.83
N LEU A 115 -7.13 -2.83 5.65
CA LEU A 115 -8.01 -3.34 6.70
C LEU A 115 -7.56 -4.75 7.10
N VAL A 116 -7.25 -4.95 8.37
CA VAL A 116 -6.78 -6.23 8.89
C VAL A 116 -7.90 -6.92 9.66
N ASN A 117 -8.20 -8.17 9.29
CA ASN A 117 -9.20 -8.95 9.99
C ASN A 117 -8.64 -9.53 11.30
N GLU A 118 -9.04 -8.95 12.43
CA GLU A 118 -8.69 -9.43 13.77
C GLU A 118 -9.74 -10.39 14.37
N GLY A 119 -10.68 -10.89 13.55
CA GLY A 119 -11.75 -11.80 13.95
C GLY A 119 -13.09 -11.12 14.25
N SER A 120 -13.17 -9.79 14.14
CA SER A 120 -14.40 -9.02 14.25
C SER A 120 -14.48 -7.94 13.15
N PRO A 121 -15.70 -7.53 12.74
CA PRO A 121 -15.85 -6.38 11.85
C PRO A 121 -15.20 -5.12 12.43
N ILE A 122 -14.66 -4.29 11.53
CA ILE A 122 -14.12 -2.97 11.83
C ILE A 122 -15.25 -1.97 11.63
N ASP A 123 -15.62 -1.25 12.67
CA ASP A 123 -16.68 -0.24 12.58
C ASP A 123 -16.10 1.16 12.34
N ALA A 124 -16.26 1.67 11.12
CA ALA A 124 -15.99 3.06 10.79
C ALA A 124 -17.24 3.88 11.10
N ALA A 125 -17.37 4.32 12.36
CA ALA A 125 -18.52 5.11 12.81
C ALA A 125 -18.62 6.43 12.01
N GLY A 126 -19.60 6.51 11.11
CA GLY A 126 -19.76 7.63 10.16
C GLY A 126 -19.30 7.35 8.74
N GLY A 127 -18.81 6.14 8.46
CA GLY A 127 -18.24 5.73 7.17
C GLY A 127 -16.73 5.95 7.09
N PHE A 128 -16.12 5.43 6.03
CA PHE A 128 -14.72 5.65 5.67
C PHE A 128 -14.64 6.44 4.35
N SER A 129 -13.90 7.53 4.32
CA SER A 129 -13.81 8.45 3.19
C SER A 129 -12.40 8.45 2.59
N LEU A 130 -12.31 8.18 1.29
CA LEU A 130 -11.05 8.26 0.55
C LEU A 130 -10.90 9.62 -0.13
N SER A 131 -9.72 10.22 0.03
CA SER A 131 -9.22 11.31 -0.82
C SER A 131 -8.73 10.77 -2.18
N ASP A 132 -8.50 11.66 -3.13
CA ASP A 132 -8.10 11.30 -4.50
C ASP A 132 -6.88 10.34 -4.53
N GLY A 133 -6.97 9.29 -5.35
CA GLY A 133 -5.88 8.36 -5.63
C GLY A 133 -5.48 7.43 -4.47
N GLN A 134 -6.24 7.39 -3.38
CA GLN A 134 -6.03 6.45 -2.28
C GLN A 134 -6.61 5.05 -2.59
N THR A 135 -6.13 4.04 -1.88
CA THR A 135 -6.58 2.65 -1.96
C THR A 135 -7.09 2.18 -0.59
N LEU A 136 -8.24 1.51 -0.56
CA LEU A 136 -8.72 0.74 0.58
C LEU A 136 -8.73 -0.74 0.21
N ALA A 137 -8.01 -1.56 0.96
CA ALA A 137 -7.80 -2.96 0.64
C ALA A 137 -7.81 -3.85 1.88
N SER A 138 -7.82 -5.16 1.70
CA SER A 138 -7.57 -6.14 2.77
C SER A 138 -6.79 -7.34 2.23
N PHE A 139 -6.53 -8.32 3.08
CA PHE A 139 -5.85 -9.58 2.75
C PHE A 139 -6.77 -10.62 2.08
N GLY A 140 -7.99 -10.23 1.67
CA GLY A 140 -8.89 -11.11 0.94
C GLY A 140 -8.28 -11.67 -0.34
N ASN A 141 -8.79 -12.81 -0.78
CA ASN A 141 -8.33 -13.49 -2.00
C ASN A 141 -6.83 -13.80 -2.04
N GLY A 142 -6.19 -13.93 -0.87
CA GLY A 142 -4.76 -14.26 -0.75
C GLY A 142 -3.82 -13.09 -1.05
N ARG A 143 -4.33 -11.85 -1.02
CA ARG A 143 -3.52 -10.65 -1.24
C ARG A 143 -2.41 -10.54 -0.19
N SER A 144 -1.26 -10.02 -0.61
CA SER A 144 -0.19 -9.56 0.28
C SER A 144 0.21 -8.14 -0.13
N PHE A 145 0.91 -7.43 0.77
CA PHE A 145 1.29 -6.04 0.54
C PHE A 145 2.80 -5.89 0.58
N SER A 146 3.36 -5.31 -0.47
CA SER A 146 4.77 -4.93 -0.49
C SER A 146 4.93 -3.57 0.17
N LEU A 147 5.82 -3.47 1.16
CA LEU A 147 6.29 -2.19 1.69
C LEU A 147 7.28 -1.52 0.75
N GLY A 148 7.64 -2.17 -0.36
CA GLY A 148 8.72 -1.82 -1.26
C GLY A 148 9.92 -2.74 -1.08
N GLY A 149 11.04 -2.32 -1.65
CA GLY A 149 12.32 -2.99 -1.50
C GLY A 149 13.40 -2.27 -2.31
N ILE A 150 14.61 -2.82 -2.26
CA ILE A 150 15.74 -2.26 -3.00
C ILE A 150 15.43 -2.32 -4.52
N PRO A 151 15.62 -1.22 -5.27
CA PRO A 151 15.41 -1.17 -6.71
C PRO A 151 16.11 -2.31 -7.48
N VAL A 152 15.45 -2.84 -8.50
CA VAL A 152 15.90 -4.03 -9.25
C VAL A 152 17.20 -3.84 -10.04
N ASN A 153 17.63 -2.60 -10.26
CA ASN A 153 18.93 -2.30 -10.87
C ASN A 153 20.10 -2.39 -9.88
N ILE A 154 19.83 -2.62 -8.60
CA ILE A 154 20.80 -3.12 -7.64
C ILE A 154 20.66 -4.65 -7.61
N THR A 155 21.76 -5.41 -7.62
CA THR A 155 21.70 -6.87 -7.64
C THR A 155 22.67 -7.47 -6.63
N GLY A 156 22.33 -8.64 -6.09
CA GLY A 156 23.20 -9.39 -5.18
C GLY A 156 22.41 -10.41 -4.37
N ASN A 157 23.07 -11.46 -3.90
CA ASN A 157 22.44 -12.59 -3.21
C ASN A 157 21.76 -12.17 -1.90
N ASN A 158 22.27 -11.13 -1.26
CA ASN A 158 21.79 -10.65 0.04
C ASN A 158 21.09 -9.29 -0.07
N VAL A 159 20.70 -8.85 -1.27
CA VAL A 159 19.94 -7.60 -1.47
C VAL A 159 18.45 -7.85 -1.25
N GLN A 160 17.81 -7.01 -0.45
CA GLN A 160 16.40 -7.16 -0.08
C GLN A 160 15.48 -6.48 -1.10
N HIS A 161 15.06 -7.22 -2.13
CA HIS A 161 14.20 -6.70 -3.19
C HIS A 161 12.73 -6.56 -2.80
N ASP A 162 12.28 -7.33 -1.82
CA ASP A 162 10.88 -7.35 -1.40
C ASP A 162 10.80 -7.40 0.12
N GLN A 163 10.09 -6.43 0.71
CA GLN A 163 9.55 -6.53 2.06
C GLN A 163 8.05 -6.70 1.93
N VAL A 164 7.56 -7.91 2.18
CA VAL A 164 6.15 -8.25 2.05
C VAL A 164 5.55 -8.48 3.43
N VAL A 165 4.41 -7.87 3.67
CA VAL A 165 3.53 -8.19 4.80
C VAL A 165 2.44 -9.14 4.31
N SER A 166 2.35 -10.28 4.96
CA SER A 166 1.36 -11.32 4.69
C SER A 166 0.20 -11.24 5.68
N ASP A 167 -0.93 -11.83 5.29
CA ASP A 167 -2.10 -11.98 6.15
C ASP A 167 -1.74 -12.63 7.49
N PRO A 168 -2.13 -12.06 8.64
CA PRO A 168 -2.01 -12.73 9.94
C PRO A 168 -2.93 -13.96 10.09
N GLY A 169 -3.70 -14.32 9.06
CA GLY A 169 -4.54 -15.51 8.97
C GLY A 169 -6.03 -15.23 9.03
N GLY A 170 -6.44 -13.96 8.98
CA GLY A 170 -7.84 -13.54 9.07
C GLY A 170 -8.53 -13.42 7.71
N GLY A 171 -7.79 -13.32 6.61
CA GLY A 171 -8.33 -13.10 5.27
C GLY A 171 -9.00 -11.73 5.11
N ALA A 172 -10.08 -11.69 4.33
CA ALA A 172 -10.81 -10.45 4.04
C ALA A 172 -11.42 -9.84 5.31
N ALA A 173 -11.05 -8.60 5.62
CA ALA A 173 -11.69 -7.80 6.65
C ALA A 173 -13.11 -7.41 6.27
N THR A 174 -13.95 -7.19 7.28
CA THR A 174 -15.31 -6.67 7.10
C THR A 174 -15.39 -5.27 7.69
N LEU A 175 -15.77 -4.30 6.87
CA LEU A 175 -16.03 -2.93 7.28
C LEU A 175 -17.53 -2.73 7.51
N THR A 176 -17.90 -2.05 8.60
CA THR A 176 -19.26 -1.63 8.92
C THR A 176 -19.33 -0.12 9.12
N ASN A 177 -20.53 0.44 9.05
CA ASN A 177 -20.82 1.80 9.50
C ASN A 177 -22.04 1.77 10.42
N SER A 178 -21.84 1.96 11.72
CA SER A 178 -22.91 2.12 12.71
C SER A 178 -23.60 3.50 12.69
N GLY A 179 -23.03 4.46 11.96
CA GLY A 179 -23.58 5.80 11.75
C GLY A 179 -24.55 5.88 10.57
N SER A 180 -24.83 7.13 10.15
CA SER A 180 -25.59 7.43 8.95
C SER A 180 -24.69 7.59 7.72
N GLY A 181 -25.24 7.43 6.52
CA GLY A 181 -24.52 7.63 5.28
C GLY A 181 -23.79 6.37 4.79
N GLY A 182 -23.08 6.50 3.67
CA GLY A 182 -22.45 5.36 3.03
C GLY A 182 -21.34 4.73 3.87
N VAL A 183 -21.08 3.43 3.69
CA VAL A 183 -19.99 2.75 4.44
C VAL A 183 -18.63 3.18 3.92
N VAL A 184 -18.46 3.25 2.60
CA VAL A 184 -17.26 3.82 1.97
C VAL A 184 -17.67 4.95 1.03
N THR A 185 -17.09 6.12 1.21
CA THR A 185 -17.20 7.26 0.29
C THR A 185 -15.90 7.40 -0.48
N VAL A 186 -15.99 7.51 -1.80
CA VAL A 186 -14.81 7.59 -2.68
C VAL A 186 -14.75 8.89 -3.48
N ALA A 187 -13.53 9.31 -3.77
CA ALA A 187 -13.16 10.41 -4.65
C ALA A 187 -12.51 9.89 -5.94
N ASN A 188 -11.73 10.72 -6.65
CA ASN A 188 -11.22 10.39 -7.97
C ASN A 188 -10.09 9.36 -7.91
N GLY A 189 -10.13 8.38 -8.83
CA GLY A 189 -9.03 7.44 -9.03
C GLY A 189 -8.79 6.48 -7.86
N ASN A 190 -9.77 6.27 -6.99
CA ASN A 190 -9.63 5.33 -5.87
C ASN A 190 -9.65 3.86 -6.31
N SER A 191 -9.11 3.00 -5.47
CA SER A 191 -9.18 1.54 -5.61
C SER A 191 -9.72 0.88 -4.34
N LEU A 192 -10.67 -0.05 -4.50
CA LEU A 192 -11.31 -0.83 -3.44
C LEU A 192 -11.06 -2.32 -3.70
N LEU A 193 -10.29 -3.00 -2.84
CA LEU A 193 -9.69 -4.30 -3.15
C LEU A 193 -9.90 -5.36 -2.04
N ASP A 194 -10.62 -6.43 -2.35
CA ASP A 194 -10.66 -7.69 -1.59
C ASP A 194 -11.04 -7.57 -0.10
N PHE A 195 -12.05 -6.77 0.19
CA PHE A 195 -12.65 -6.67 1.52
C PHE A 195 -14.17 -6.79 1.46
N ASN A 196 -14.79 -6.97 2.61
CA ASN A 196 -16.24 -7.05 2.75
C ASN A 196 -16.79 -5.75 3.36
N ILE A 197 -17.99 -5.38 2.94
CA ILE A 197 -18.84 -4.39 3.60
C ILE A 197 -20.07 -5.13 4.12
N SER A 198 -20.41 -4.88 5.38
CA SER A 198 -21.60 -5.46 6.01
C SER A 198 -22.32 -4.43 6.86
N GLY A 199 -23.63 -4.31 6.67
CA GLY A 199 -24.42 -3.31 7.38
C GLY A 199 -24.22 -1.90 6.82
N GLY A 200 -25.06 -0.97 7.29
CA GLY A 200 -25.11 0.41 6.81
C GLY A 200 -26.55 0.81 6.52
N SER A 201 -26.87 2.08 6.75
CA SER A 201 -28.21 2.64 6.54
C SER A 201 -28.39 3.35 5.19
N ASP A 202 -27.39 3.20 4.31
CA ASP A 202 -27.30 3.88 3.01
C ASP A 202 -26.47 3.01 2.04
N ALA A 203 -25.84 3.60 1.03
CA ALA A 203 -24.97 2.93 0.08
C ALA A 203 -23.76 2.24 0.73
N GLY A 204 -23.47 0.99 0.38
CA GLY A 204 -22.22 0.34 0.79
C GLY A 204 -21.01 1.06 0.22
N ILE A 205 -21.05 1.41 -1.07
CA ILE A 205 -20.07 2.30 -1.71
C ILE A 205 -20.82 3.50 -2.29
N ASN A 206 -20.47 4.70 -1.84
CA ASN A 206 -20.98 5.97 -2.33
C ASN A 206 -19.91 6.67 -3.17
N ALA A 207 -20.10 6.71 -4.48
CA ALA A 207 -19.23 7.41 -5.41
C ALA A 207 -19.99 8.54 -6.10
N THR A 208 -19.69 9.78 -5.72
CA THR A 208 -20.30 10.98 -6.31
C THR A 208 -19.25 11.89 -6.91
N LEU A 209 -19.53 12.44 -8.10
CA LEU A 209 -18.66 13.43 -8.77
C LEU A 209 -17.24 12.89 -9.02
N ILE A 210 -17.11 11.61 -9.35
CA ILE A 210 -15.81 10.95 -9.53
C ILE A 210 -15.37 10.83 -11.00
N ASN A 211 -14.06 10.84 -11.19
CA ASN A 211 -13.36 10.49 -12.41
C ASN A 211 -12.40 9.33 -12.12
N GLY A 212 -12.87 8.11 -12.33
CA GLY A 212 -12.08 6.90 -12.07
C GLY A 212 -12.42 6.23 -10.74
N LEU A 213 -12.70 4.92 -10.79
CA LEU A 213 -12.79 4.05 -9.61
C LEU A 213 -12.49 2.62 -10.05
N THR A 214 -11.69 1.91 -9.26
CA THR A 214 -11.46 0.47 -9.44
C THR A 214 -12.04 -0.29 -8.25
N ILE A 215 -12.84 -1.32 -8.53
CA ILE A 215 -13.36 -2.25 -7.52
C ILE A 215 -12.95 -3.66 -7.94
N GLN A 216 -12.35 -4.41 -7.02
CA GLN A 216 -11.97 -5.80 -7.24
C GLN A 216 -12.27 -6.64 -6.00
N GLY A 217 -12.99 -7.75 -6.17
CA GLY A 217 -13.14 -8.76 -5.12
C GLY A 217 -13.91 -8.27 -3.87
N VAL A 218 -14.71 -7.22 -4.00
CA VAL A 218 -15.47 -6.64 -2.89
C VAL A 218 -16.83 -7.31 -2.77
N THR A 219 -17.20 -7.70 -1.54
CA THR A 219 -18.55 -8.17 -1.22
C THR A 219 -19.29 -7.14 -0.37
N LEU A 220 -20.48 -6.74 -0.79
CA LEU A 220 -21.39 -5.83 -0.10
C LEU A 220 -22.58 -6.64 0.44
N SER A 221 -22.91 -6.47 1.72
CA SER A 221 -24.04 -7.18 2.33
C SER A 221 -24.85 -6.31 3.30
N ASN A 222 -26.17 -6.48 3.30
CA ASN A 222 -27.08 -5.85 4.27
C ASN A 222 -26.96 -4.31 4.30
N VAL A 223 -26.89 -3.69 3.12
CA VAL A 223 -26.88 -2.24 2.89
C VAL A 223 -28.18 -1.81 2.19
N ASP A 224 -28.44 -0.51 2.07
CA ASP A 224 -29.62 -0.05 1.33
C ASP A 224 -29.39 -0.07 -0.19
N THR A 225 -28.32 0.58 -0.63
CA THR A 225 -27.81 0.51 -1.99
C THR A 225 -26.45 -0.20 -1.98
N GLY A 226 -26.19 -1.15 -2.88
CA GLY A 226 -24.87 -1.79 -2.95
C GLY A 226 -23.79 -0.79 -3.39
N LEU A 227 -23.85 -0.38 -4.65
CA LEU A 227 -22.93 0.59 -5.26
C LEU A 227 -23.72 1.76 -5.84
N PHE A 228 -23.50 2.97 -5.32
CA PHE A 228 -24.06 4.21 -5.83
C PHE A 228 -23.03 4.96 -6.68
N LEU A 229 -23.39 5.27 -7.93
CA LEU A 229 -22.56 5.94 -8.93
C LEU A 229 -23.28 7.21 -9.44
N GLY A 230 -23.03 8.32 -8.77
CA GLY A 230 -23.62 9.63 -9.07
C GLY A 230 -22.66 10.56 -9.81
N SER A 231 -23.07 11.10 -10.96
CA SER A 231 -22.31 12.11 -11.72
C SER A 231 -20.88 11.67 -12.06
N VAL A 232 -20.72 10.41 -12.46
CA VAL A 232 -19.44 9.85 -12.90
C VAL A 232 -19.06 10.43 -14.26
N THR A 233 -17.80 10.86 -14.42
CA THR A 233 -17.25 11.42 -15.68
C THR A 233 -16.07 10.65 -16.24
N GLY A 234 -15.61 9.61 -15.54
CA GLY A 234 -14.47 8.78 -15.93
C GLY A 234 -14.79 7.29 -15.88
N THR A 235 -13.78 6.46 -16.12
CA THR A 235 -13.97 5.00 -16.18
C THR A 235 -14.10 4.39 -14.78
N VAL A 236 -15.20 3.71 -14.52
CA VAL A 236 -15.35 2.83 -13.34
C VAL A 236 -15.14 1.38 -13.78
N SER A 237 -14.13 0.70 -13.22
CA SER A 237 -13.81 -0.69 -13.51
C SER A 237 -14.18 -1.57 -12.32
N VAL A 238 -15.05 -2.55 -12.55
CA VAL A 238 -15.57 -3.43 -11.49
C VAL A 238 -15.32 -4.88 -11.87
N HIS A 239 -14.63 -5.62 -11.00
CA HIS A 239 -14.33 -7.04 -11.16
C HIS A 239 -14.70 -7.79 -9.89
N ASP A 240 -15.37 -8.95 -10.02
CA ASP A 240 -15.71 -9.82 -8.89
C ASP A 240 -16.45 -9.10 -7.73
N LEU A 241 -17.36 -8.18 -8.09
CA LEU A 241 -18.25 -7.52 -7.14
C LEU A 241 -19.44 -8.41 -6.82
N ASN A 242 -19.71 -8.61 -5.54
CA ASN A 242 -20.87 -9.33 -5.06
C ASN A 242 -21.75 -8.42 -4.19
N VAL A 243 -23.03 -8.27 -4.53
CA VAL A 243 -24.00 -7.50 -3.73
C VAL A 243 -25.07 -8.45 -3.22
N GLN A 244 -25.19 -8.56 -1.90
CA GLN A 244 -26.09 -9.49 -1.22
C GLN A 244 -27.04 -8.73 -0.30
N ASN A 245 -28.32 -9.08 -0.30
CA ASN A 245 -29.30 -8.52 0.64
C ASN A 245 -29.31 -6.97 0.68
N ALA A 246 -29.13 -6.32 -0.47
CA ALA A 246 -29.40 -4.89 -0.57
C ALA A 246 -30.91 -4.66 -0.34
N SER A 247 -31.27 -3.75 0.58
CA SER A 247 -32.67 -3.55 0.97
C SER A 247 -33.46 -2.81 -0.12
N GLN A 248 -32.78 -2.00 -0.94
CA GLN A 248 -33.38 -1.20 -2.01
C GLN A 248 -32.78 -1.55 -3.39
N THR A 249 -31.50 -1.23 -3.62
CA THR A 249 -30.90 -1.24 -4.96
C THR A 249 -29.53 -1.93 -4.98
N GLY A 250 -29.27 -2.80 -5.95
CA GLY A 250 -27.95 -3.43 -6.10
C GLY A 250 -26.87 -2.45 -6.56
N ILE A 251 -27.09 -1.85 -7.73
CA ILE A 251 -26.23 -0.82 -8.33
C ILE A 251 -27.12 0.32 -8.83
N GLU A 252 -26.79 1.55 -8.45
CA GLU A 252 -27.54 2.74 -8.84
C GLU A 252 -26.64 3.69 -9.65
N LEU A 253 -27.16 4.16 -10.80
CA LEU A 253 -26.49 5.09 -11.70
C LEU A 253 -27.32 6.36 -11.81
N VAL A 254 -26.77 7.51 -11.43
CA VAL A 254 -27.49 8.79 -11.43
C VAL A 254 -26.65 9.86 -12.12
N ALA A 255 -27.19 10.50 -13.17
CA ALA A 255 -26.57 11.64 -13.85
C ALA A 255 -25.12 11.43 -14.32
N SER A 256 -24.70 10.18 -14.52
CA SER A 256 -23.37 9.82 -15.01
C SER A 256 -23.30 9.93 -16.54
N SER A 257 -22.15 10.37 -17.06
CA SER A 257 -21.91 10.56 -18.48
C SER A 257 -20.55 9.98 -18.88
N ALA A 258 -20.51 9.34 -20.05
CA ALA A 258 -19.28 8.84 -20.66
C ALA A 258 -18.54 9.93 -21.46
#